data_AF-A0A100WLL1-F1
#
_entry.id   AF-A0A100WLL1-F1
#
_cell.length_a   1.000
_cell.length_b   1.000
_cell.length_c   1.000
_cell.angle_alpha   90.00
_cell.angle_beta   90.00
_cell.angle_gamma   90.00
#
_symmetry.space_group_name_H-M   'P 1'
#
loop_
_entity.id
_entity.type
_entity.pdbx_description
1 polymer ?
#
loop_
_entity_poly.entity_id
_entity_poly.type
_entity_poly.pdbx_seq_one_letter_code
_entity_poly.pdbx_strand_id
1 'polypeptide(L)'
;MGNQLTADRVAAALSNSLFTDEEAEGLSREEIQAKAVVVEGIGRSYGFHPQRLASHRDEVYELLDELPDAFRASGGGGTSVLNAHVDRHGNTWTGFHQSVDELFVLGIALGLATWRLPREMWNALPGGMPYVAFLDTEDSRNSNHRSSPA
;
A
#
# COMPACT_ATOMS: atom_id res chain seq x y z
N MET A 1 -3.74 7.71 21.17
CA MET A 1 -3.39 6.31 20.82
C MET A 1 -2.17 6.40 19.95
N GLY A 2 -1.10 5.66 20.25
CA GLY A 2 0.18 5.81 19.53
C GLY A 2 0.08 5.35 18.07
N ASN A 3 0.98 5.84 17.23
CA ASN A 3 1.04 5.56 15.79
C ASN A 3 1.44 4.12 15.45
N GLN A 4 1.21 3.15 16.34
CA GLN A 4 1.66 1.77 16.22
C GLN A 4 1.11 1.10 14.96
N LEU A 5 2.00 0.47 14.18
CA LEU A 5 1.63 -0.40 13.08
C LEU A 5 1.04 -1.72 13.63
N THR A 6 -0.17 -2.07 13.22
CA THR A 6 -0.84 -3.33 13.55
C THR A 6 -1.63 -3.86 12.37
N ALA A 7 -1.82 -5.18 12.30
CA ALA A 7 -2.64 -5.81 11.26
C ALA A 7 -4.09 -5.26 11.23
N ASP A 8 -4.68 -5.01 12.40
CA ASP A 8 -6.05 -4.50 12.50
C ASP A 8 -6.20 -3.09 11.94
N ARG A 9 -5.19 -2.21 12.13
CA ARG A 9 -5.21 -0.87 11.55
C ARG A 9 -5.07 -0.91 10.03
N VAL A 10 -4.20 -1.76 9.52
CA VAL A 10 -4.06 -1.97 8.05
C VAL A 10 -5.38 -2.49 7.47
N ALA A 11 -5.98 -3.51 8.10
CA ALA A 11 -7.25 -4.07 7.65
C ALA A 11 -8.40 -3.05 7.69
N ALA A 12 -8.46 -2.22 8.73
CA ALA A 12 -9.45 -1.15 8.84
C ALA A 12 -9.26 -0.09 7.74
N ALA A 13 -8.03 0.40 7.53
CA ALA A 13 -7.72 1.35 6.47
C ALA A 13 -8.05 0.77 5.08
N LEU A 14 -7.73 -0.50 4.84
CA LEU A 14 -8.07 -1.22 3.61
C LEU A 14 -9.59 -1.24 3.40
N SER A 15 -10.34 -1.80 4.37
CA SER A 15 -11.79 -1.96 4.26
C SER A 15 -12.48 -0.61 4.06
N ASN A 16 -12.06 0.42 4.79
CA ASN A 16 -12.65 1.75 4.69
C ASN A 16 -12.33 2.45 3.36
N SER A 17 -11.29 2.01 2.65
CA SER A 17 -10.87 2.53 1.34
C SER A 17 -11.56 1.85 0.15
N LEU A 18 -12.34 0.79 0.38
CA LEU A 18 -13.11 0.10 -0.66
C LEU A 18 -14.47 0.77 -0.89
N PHE A 19 -15.13 0.41 -1.99
CA PHE A 19 -16.54 0.77 -2.24
C PHE A 19 -17.42 0.08 -1.20
N THR A 20 -18.44 0.77 -0.69
CA THR A 20 -19.50 0.11 0.08
C THR A 20 -20.50 -0.59 -0.83
N ASP A 21 -21.33 -1.45 -0.26
CA ASP A 21 -22.39 -2.13 -0.99
C ASP A 21 -23.37 -1.11 -1.61
N GLU A 22 -23.69 -0.02 -0.91
CA GLU A 22 -24.54 1.05 -1.42
C GLU A 22 -23.88 1.84 -2.56
N GLU A 23 -22.57 2.07 -2.50
CA GLU A 23 -21.81 2.74 -3.56
C GLU A 23 -21.66 1.86 -4.80
N ALA A 24 -21.69 0.55 -4.62
CA ALA A 24 -21.62 -0.45 -5.69
C ALA A 24 -23.01 -0.87 -6.22
N GLU A 25 -24.10 -0.49 -5.54
CA GLU A 25 -25.44 -0.94 -5.89
C GLU A 25 -25.83 -0.52 -7.32
N GLY A 26 -26.25 -1.49 -8.12
CA GLY A 26 -26.65 -1.27 -9.51
C GLY A 26 -25.50 -1.02 -10.49
N LEU A 27 -24.24 -1.02 -10.05
CA LEU A 27 -23.08 -0.96 -10.91
C LEU A 27 -22.59 -2.35 -11.31
N SER A 28 -22.20 -2.49 -12.58
CA SER A 28 -21.44 -3.65 -13.05
C SER A 28 -20.00 -3.63 -12.51
N ARG A 29 -19.33 -4.78 -12.58
CA ARG A 29 -17.91 -4.89 -12.20
C ARG A 29 -17.03 -3.96 -13.03
N GLU A 30 -17.32 -3.84 -14.32
CA GLU A 30 -16.60 -2.98 -15.26
C GLU A 30 -16.76 -1.50 -14.90
N GLU A 31 -17.95 -1.08 -14.47
CA GLU A 31 -18.20 0.30 -14.02
C GLU A 31 -17.49 0.62 -12.71
N ILE A 32 -17.48 -0.31 -11.75
CA ILE A 32 -16.72 -0.16 -10.50
C ILE A 32 -15.23 -0.05 -10.84
N GLN A 33 -14.70 -0.94 -11.68
CA GLN A 33 -13.30 -0.93 -12.08
C GLN A 33 -12.90 0.36 -12.79
N ALA A 34 -13.76 0.91 -13.66
CA ALA A 34 -13.51 2.19 -14.34
C ALA A 34 -13.46 3.40 -13.39
N LYS A 35 -14.10 3.30 -12.22
CA LYS A 35 -14.11 4.34 -11.17
C LYS A 35 -13.03 4.13 -10.10
N ALA A 36 -12.47 2.93 -10.01
CA ALA A 36 -11.55 2.55 -8.95
C ALA A 36 -10.12 3.02 -9.21
N VAL A 37 -9.36 3.27 -8.13
CA VAL A 37 -7.90 3.24 -8.18
C VAL A 37 -7.47 1.78 -8.13
N VAL A 38 -7.03 1.25 -9.26
CA VAL A 38 -6.64 -0.16 -9.38
C VAL A 38 -5.14 -0.32 -9.11
N VAL A 39 -4.78 -1.20 -8.19
CA VAL A 39 -3.39 -1.55 -7.86
C VAL A 39 -3.19 -3.05 -7.89
N GLU A 40 -2.07 -3.47 -8.47
CA GLU A 40 -1.63 -4.85 -8.46
C GLU A 40 -0.79 -5.12 -7.20
N GLY A 41 -1.33 -5.95 -6.31
CA GLY A 41 -0.61 -6.50 -5.16
C GLY A 41 0.14 -7.77 -5.52
N ILE A 42 0.70 -8.42 -4.49
CA ILE A 42 1.51 -9.62 -4.65
C ILE A 42 0.65 -10.80 -5.10
N GLY A 43 -0.46 -11.06 -4.39
CA GLY A 43 -1.33 -12.20 -4.69
C GLY A 43 -2.55 -11.87 -5.53
N ARG A 44 -3.00 -10.60 -5.51
CA ARG A 44 -4.27 -10.17 -6.12
C ARG A 44 -4.24 -8.68 -6.49
N SER A 45 -5.18 -8.25 -7.31
CA SER A 45 -5.41 -6.82 -7.58
C SER A 45 -6.48 -6.27 -6.65
N TYR A 46 -6.36 -4.98 -6.34
CA TYR A 46 -7.27 -4.22 -5.48
C TYR A 46 -7.88 -3.07 -6.27
N GLY A 47 -9.15 -2.77 -6.02
CA GLY A 47 -9.85 -1.62 -6.59
C GLY A 47 -10.39 -0.74 -5.48
N PHE A 48 -9.76 0.41 -5.26
CA PHE A 48 -10.13 1.31 -4.17
C PHE A 48 -11.09 2.40 -4.63
N HIS A 49 -12.00 2.81 -3.75
CA HIS A 49 -12.83 3.98 -3.96
C HIS A 49 -11.95 5.24 -3.81
N PRO A 50 -11.81 6.11 -4.84
CA PRO A 50 -10.79 7.17 -4.84
C PRO A 50 -10.87 8.13 -3.65
N GLN A 51 -12.08 8.61 -3.31
CA GLN A 51 -12.27 9.59 -2.24
C GLN A 51 -12.03 8.98 -0.85
N ARG A 52 -12.50 7.75 -0.62
CA ARG A 52 -12.28 7.02 0.63
C ARG A 52 -10.80 6.74 0.84
N LEU A 53 -10.13 6.19 -0.17
CA LEU A 53 -8.69 5.98 -0.15
C LEU A 53 -7.94 7.27 0.20
N ALA A 54 -8.25 8.37 -0.48
CA ALA A 54 -7.61 9.66 -0.22
C ALA A 54 -7.82 10.16 1.22
N SER A 55 -8.96 9.88 1.85
CA SER A 55 -9.20 10.25 3.26
C SER A 55 -8.35 9.50 4.28
N HIS A 56 -7.75 8.35 3.89
CA HIS A 56 -6.83 7.58 4.74
C HIS A 56 -5.36 7.85 4.44
N ARG A 57 -5.03 8.85 3.61
CA ARG A 57 -3.67 9.13 3.16
C ARG A 57 -2.67 9.32 4.30
N ASP A 58 -3.01 10.17 5.27
CA ASP A 58 -2.12 10.47 6.41
C ASP A 58 -1.95 9.26 7.32
N GLU A 59 -3.03 8.52 7.59
CA GLU A 59 -2.97 7.28 8.37
C GLU A 59 -2.07 6.23 7.68
N VAL A 60 -2.23 6.02 6.37
CA VAL A 60 -1.40 5.07 5.62
C VAL A 60 0.06 5.55 5.58
N TYR A 61 0.31 6.85 5.44
CA TYR A 61 1.65 7.40 5.56
C TYR A 61 2.26 7.04 6.92
N GLU A 62 1.56 7.28 8.02
CA GLU A 62 2.04 6.95 9.37
C GLU A 62 2.33 5.46 9.52
N LEU A 63 1.45 4.59 9.02
CA LEU A 63 1.66 3.13 9.05
C LEU A 63 2.90 2.70 8.25
N LEU A 64 3.19 3.33 7.11
CA LEU A 64 4.41 3.09 6.33
C LEU A 64 5.66 3.66 7.03
N ASP A 65 5.54 4.79 7.73
CA ASP A 65 6.63 5.46 8.43
C ASP A 65 7.15 4.65 9.64
N GLU A 66 6.31 3.74 10.15
CA GLU A 66 6.65 2.74 11.18
C GLU A 66 7.45 1.54 10.63
N LEU A 67 7.58 1.36 9.32
CA LEU A 67 8.44 0.30 8.77
C LEU A 67 9.93 0.62 8.98
N PRO A 68 10.82 -0.39 9.01
CA PRO A 68 12.26 -0.19 9.12
C PRO A 68 12.81 0.80 8.09
N ASP A 69 13.80 1.59 8.47
CA ASP A 69 14.35 2.68 7.63
C ASP A 69 14.88 2.19 6.26
N ALA A 70 15.21 0.90 6.12
CA ALA A 70 15.57 0.29 4.84
C ALA A 70 14.46 0.37 3.77
N PHE A 71 13.19 0.48 4.18
CA PHE A 71 12.07 0.69 3.27
C PHE A 71 11.98 2.14 2.76
N ARG A 72 12.53 3.12 3.48
CA ARG A 72 12.49 4.53 3.05
C ARG A 72 13.30 4.72 1.78
N ALA A 73 12.75 5.46 0.84
CA ALA A 73 13.44 5.85 -0.39
C ALA A 73 14.68 6.70 -0.05
N SER A 74 14.59 7.58 0.94
CA SER A 74 15.71 8.44 1.37
C SER A 74 16.83 7.70 2.12
N GLY A 75 16.50 6.62 2.85
CA GLY A 75 17.42 5.92 3.75
C GLY A 75 18.05 4.66 3.14
N GLY A 76 17.25 3.83 2.47
CA GLY A 76 17.68 2.52 1.97
C GLY A 76 17.32 2.22 0.50
N GLY A 77 16.54 3.07 -0.16
CA GLY A 77 16.11 2.86 -1.55
C GLY A 77 15.05 1.76 -1.73
N GLY A 78 14.55 1.20 -0.63
CA GLY A 78 13.61 0.08 -0.59
C GLY A 78 14.28 -1.27 -0.29
N THR A 79 13.50 -2.20 0.25
CA THR A 79 13.97 -3.56 0.58
C THR A 79 12.89 -4.61 0.29
N SER A 80 13.22 -5.88 0.48
CA SER A 80 12.27 -7.00 0.27
C SER A 80 11.10 -6.93 1.24
N VAL A 81 9.88 -7.16 0.72
CA VAL A 81 8.67 -7.28 1.55
C VAL A 81 8.74 -8.41 2.58
N LEU A 82 9.66 -9.38 2.42
CA LEU A 82 9.92 -10.40 3.42
C LEU A 82 10.34 -9.81 4.78
N ASN A 83 10.96 -8.63 4.77
CA ASN A 83 11.41 -7.92 5.96
C ASN A 83 10.32 -7.06 6.62
N ALA A 84 9.12 -7.00 6.04
CA ALA A 84 8.08 -6.06 6.46
C ALA A 84 7.16 -6.58 7.59
N HIS A 85 7.46 -7.71 8.23
CA HIS A 85 6.67 -8.25 9.35
C HIS A 85 7.03 -7.60 10.71
N VAL A 86 8.16 -6.90 10.74
CA VAL A 86 8.72 -6.25 11.92
C VAL A 86 8.73 -4.74 11.67
N ASP A 87 8.29 -3.97 12.66
CA ASP A 87 8.32 -2.50 12.62
C ASP A 87 9.75 -1.96 12.87
N ARG A 88 9.92 -0.65 12.75
CA ARG A 88 11.20 0.05 12.98
C ARG A 88 11.69 -0.05 14.43
N HIS A 89 10.84 -0.45 15.35
CA HIS A 89 11.14 -0.62 16.77
C HIS A 89 11.50 -2.08 17.11
N GLY A 90 11.46 -2.98 16.14
CA GLY A 90 11.77 -4.40 16.32
C GLY A 90 10.58 -5.25 16.78
N ASN A 91 9.35 -4.72 16.77
CA ASN A 91 8.16 -5.49 17.13
C ASN A 91 7.56 -6.18 15.90
N THR A 92 7.12 -7.42 16.07
CA THR A 92 6.30 -8.10 15.05
C THR A 92 4.89 -7.55 15.09
N TRP A 93 4.46 -6.86 14.03
CA TRP A 93 3.12 -6.26 13.94
C TRP A 93 2.09 -7.14 13.23
N THR A 94 2.57 -8.15 12.49
CA THR A 94 1.73 -9.16 11.84
C THR A 94 2.49 -10.48 11.64
N GLY A 95 1.75 -11.59 11.69
CA GLY A 95 2.23 -12.91 11.27
C GLY A 95 1.80 -13.30 9.86
N PHE A 96 1.13 -12.41 9.12
CA PHE A 96 0.49 -12.72 7.85
C PHE A 96 1.05 -11.86 6.71
N HIS A 97 1.52 -12.52 5.64
CA HIS A 97 1.94 -11.87 4.41
C HIS A 97 0.82 -11.04 3.76
N GLN A 98 -0.44 -11.42 3.97
CA GLN A 98 -1.58 -10.66 3.47
C GLN A 98 -1.62 -9.24 4.05
N SER A 99 -1.41 -9.06 5.35
CA SER A 99 -1.40 -7.72 5.95
C SER A 99 -0.26 -6.85 5.41
N VAL A 100 0.89 -7.46 5.11
CA VAL A 100 2.02 -6.79 4.47
C VAL A 100 1.65 -6.33 3.04
N ASP A 101 1.03 -7.21 2.25
CA ASP A 101 0.56 -6.87 0.90
C ASP A 101 -0.45 -5.71 0.95
N GLU A 102 -1.44 -5.80 1.86
CA GLU A 102 -2.48 -4.78 2.07
C GLU A 102 -1.90 -3.40 2.42
N LEU A 103 -0.90 -3.33 3.29
CA LEU A 103 -0.20 -2.07 3.61
C LEU A 103 0.46 -1.47 2.37
N PHE A 104 1.16 -2.28 1.58
CA PHE A 104 1.86 -1.77 0.41
C PHE A 104 0.92 -1.39 -0.72
N VAL A 105 -0.17 -2.12 -0.98
CA VAL A 105 -1.12 -1.72 -2.03
C VAL A 105 -1.86 -0.44 -1.65
N LEU A 106 -2.17 -0.20 -0.37
CA LEU A 106 -2.69 1.09 0.11
C LEU A 106 -1.69 2.21 -0.18
N GLY A 107 -0.43 2.00 0.22
CA GLY A 107 0.65 2.95 -0.03
C GLY A 107 0.85 3.25 -1.52
N ILE A 108 0.86 2.23 -2.37
CA ILE A 108 1.04 2.36 -3.81
C ILE A 108 -0.16 3.07 -4.45
N ALA A 109 -1.39 2.74 -4.05
CA ALA A 109 -2.59 3.39 -4.55
C ALA A 109 -2.62 4.89 -4.24
N LEU A 110 -2.01 5.29 -3.12
CA LEU A 110 -1.87 6.69 -2.70
C LEU A 110 -0.62 7.38 -3.27
N GLY A 111 0.23 6.67 -4.02
CA GLY A 111 1.51 7.21 -4.47
C GLY A 111 2.52 7.44 -3.34
N LEU A 112 2.35 6.77 -2.20
CA LEU A 112 3.23 6.78 -1.04
C LEU A 112 4.27 5.67 -1.09
N ALA A 113 4.04 4.61 -1.87
CA ALA A 113 4.99 3.52 -2.04
C ALA A 113 5.09 3.09 -3.50
N THR A 114 6.13 2.33 -3.84
CA THR A 114 6.32 1.81 -5.20
C THR A 114 7.07 0.49 -5.20
N TRP A 115 6.62 -0.46 -6.04
CA TRP A 115 7.40 -1.65 -6.37
C TRP A 115 8.67 -1.24 -7.12
N ARG A 116 9.82 -1.78 -6.72
CA ARG A 116 11.11 -1.40 -7.30
C ARG A 116 11.43 -2.07 -8.63
N LEU A 117 10.75 -3.18 -8.92
CA LEU A 117 10.95 -3.97 -10.14
C LEU A 117 9.59 -4.42 -10.70
N PRO A 118 9.48 -4.59 -12.03
CA PRO A 118 8.32 -5.21 -12.67
C PRO A 118 8.03 -6.62 -12.13
N ARG A 119 6.76 -7.02 -12.16
CA ARG A 119 6.27 -8.28 -11.61
C ARG A 119 6.98 -9.50 -12.19
N GLU A 120 7.29 -9.46 -13.48
CA GLU A 120 7.96 -10.55 -14.21
C GLU A 120 9.36 -10.85 -13.67
N MET A 121 9.99 -9.86 -13.01
CA MET A 121 11.33 -9.99 -12.44
C MET A 121 11.33 -10.54 -11.02
N TRP A 122 10.18 -10.61 -10.33
CA TRP A 122 10.14 -10.99 -8.92
C TRP A 122 10.59 -12.43 -8.67
N ASN A 123 10.37 -13.34 -9.63
CA ASN A 123 10.80 -14.74 -9.53
C ASN A 123 12.33 -14.91 -9.43
N ALA A 124 13.12 -13.90 -9.84
CA ALA A 124 14.57 -13.89 -9.69
C ALA A 124 15.05 -13.35 -8.33
N LEU A 125 14.14 -12.78 -7.54
CA LEU A 125 14.43 -12.24 -6.21
C LEU A 125 14.35 -13.32 -5.13
N PRO A 126 15.01 -13.12 -3.97
CA PRO A 126 14.90 -14.04 -2.84
C PRO A 126 13.44 -14.33 -2.47
N GLY A 127 13.07 -15.61 -2.45
CA GLY A 127 11.72 -16.06 -2.14
C GLY A 127 10.66 -15.73 -3.20
N GLY A 128 11.05 -15.21 -4.37
CA GLY A 128 10.10 -14.78 -5.40
C GLY A 128 9.33 -13.50 -5.03
N MET A 129 9.80 -12.76 -4.01
CA MET A 129 9.04 -11.65 -3.41
C MET A 129 9.58 -10.29 -3.85
N PRO A 130 8.69 -9.29 -4.05
CA PRO A 130 9.09 -7.97 -4.50
C PRO A 130 9.94 -7.19 -3.50
N TYR A 131 10.59 -6.17 -4.04
CA TYR A 131 11.18 -5.09 -3.26
C TYR A 131 10.29 -3.85 -3.41
N VAL A 132 10.15 -3.09 -2.34
CA VAL A 132 9.28 -1.92 -2.27
C VAL A 132 10.00 -0.76 -1.57
N ALA A 133 9.73 0.46 -2.01
CA ALA A 133 10.16 1.67 -1.31
C ALA A 133 8.97 2.50 -0.87
N PHE A 134 9.05 3.00 0.35
CA PHE A 134 8.22 4.08 0.89
C PHE A 134 8.81 5.41 0.44
N LEU A 135 8.02 6.21 -0.28
CA LEU A 135 8.38 7.52 -0.79
C LEU A 135 8.17 8.54 0.34
N ASP A 136 9.22 8.86 1.08
CA ASP A 136 9.17 9.66 2.32
C ASP A 136 9.54 11.14 2.11
N THR A 137 9.35 11.67 0.90
CA THR A 137 9.65 13.06 0.55
C THR A 137 8.47 13.99 0.86
N GLU A 138 8.72 15.28 1.07
CA GLU A 138 7.61 16.24 1.30
C GLU A 138 6.62 16.29 0.13
N ASP A 139 7.10 16.12 -1.11
CA ASP A 139 6.26 16.05 -2.30
C ASP A 139 5.30 14.85 -2.30
N SER A 140 5.72 13.71 -1.72
CA SER A 140 4.85 12.55 -1.60
C SER A 140 3.80 12.70 -0.50
N ARG A 141 3.92 13.65 0.43
CA ARG A 141 2.87 13.96 1.43
C ARG A 141 1.75 14.83 0.86
N ASN A 142 2.01 15.60 -0.20
CA ASN A 142 1.08 16.59 -0.73
C ASN A 142 0.56 16.27 -2.15
N SER A 143 1.00 15.17 -2.75
CA SER A 143 0.62 14.79 -4.11
C SER A 143 -0.76 14.11 -4.15
N ASN A 144 -1.77 14.85 -4.63
CA ASN A 144 -2.93 14.26 -5.31
C ASN A 144 -2.46 13.88 -6.72
N HIS A 145 -1.84 12.71 -6.88
CA HIS A 145 -1.23 12.37 -8.17
C HIS A 145 -2.31 12.09 -9.22
N ARG A 146 -2.50 13.09 -10.08
CA ARG A 146 -3.03 12.95 -11.43
C ARG A 146 -2.10 12.00 -12.19
N SER A 147 -2.66 10.92 -12.73
CA SER A 147 -2.05 10.23 -13.86
C SER A 147 -3.02 10.31 -15.05
N SER A 148 -2.66 11.14 -16.03
CA SER A 148 -3.11 10.94 -17.42
C SER A 148 -2.10 10.02 -18.11
N PRO A 149 -2.55 9.13 -19.01
CA PRO A 149 -1.68 8.14 -19.64
C PRO A 149 -0.83 8.78 -20.75
N ALA A 150 0.35 8.20 -20.97
CA ALA A 150 1.11 8.30 -22.21
C ALA A 150 0.83 7.06 -23.08
#